data_AF-A0A2R6RV19-F1
#
_entry.id   AF-A0A2R6RV19-F1
#
_cell.length_a   1.000
_cell.length_b   1.000
_cell.length_c   1.000
_cell.angle_alpha   90.00
_cell.angle_beta   90.00
_cell.angle_gamma   90.00
#
_symmetry.space_group_name_H-M   'P 1'
#
loop_
_entity.id
_entity.type
_entity.pdbx_description
1 polymer ?
#
loop_
_entity_poly.entity_id
_entity_poly.type
_entity_poly.pdbx_seq_one_letter_code
_entity_poly.pdbx_strand_id
1 'polypeptide(L)'
;MACLRLRTLVSLLLLSILSINRTAKCDDEEENLLRGINSYRASLNLTALTKNENAECLAEQMADQFKNQPCTNTTGSNTVPGTEPVFSKYPNFLAKCHLNLTTTQDGQILPACVPNLVPSLVLTNFTQSQYSKYLNDTKFTGAGISSEDNWIVVVLTANTSGGSFVNDKSAGLVSTFGLIYYCLFLVMSFFLLAS
;
A
#
# COMPACT_ATOMS: atom_id res chain seq x y z
N MET A 1 32.94 11.57 29.49
CA MET A 1 32.00 10.45 29.20
C MET A 1 30.55 10.93 29.04
N ALA A 2 30.01 11.78 29.92
CA ALA A 2 28.62 12.29 29.83
C ALA A 2 28.27 13.02 28.51
N CYS A 3 29.18 13.84 27.96
CA CYS A 3 28.94 14.59 26.72
C CYS A 3 28.84 13.68 25.48
N LEU A 4 29.58 12.56 25.46
CA LEU A 4 29.50 11.57 24.38
C LEU A 4 28.16 10.81 24.43
N ARG A 5 27.67 10.50 25.64
CA ARG A 5 26.37 9.84 25.84
C ARG A 5 25.17 10.72 25.51
N LEU A 6 25.26 12.03 25.81
CA LEU A 6 24.24 12.99 25.43
C LEU A 6 24.15 13.13 23.90
N ARG A 7 25.30 13.15 23.20
CA ARG A 7 25.34 13.21 21.74
C ARG A 7 24.76 11.95 21.07
N THR A 8 25.03 10.76 21.60
CA THR A 8 24.45 9.53 21.05
C THR A 8 22.94 9.46 21.28
N LEU A 9 22.45 9.85 22.46
CA LEU A 9 21.01 9.92 22.77
C LEU A 9 20.26 10.89 21.86
N VAL A 10 20.82 12.08 21.63
CA VAL A 10 20.24 13.09 20.72
C VAL A 10 20.22 12.57 19.28
N SER A 11 21.27 11.90 18.82
CA SER A 11 21.31 11.30 17.47
C SER A 11 20.27 10.20 17.29
N LEU A 12 20.10 9.33 18.30
CA LEU A 12 19.07 8.27 18.32
C LEU A 12 17.64 8.85 18.36
N LEU A 13 17.42 9.94 19.10
CA LEU A 13 16.16 10.66 19.11
C LEU A 13 15.85 11.29 17.74
N LEU A 14 16.85 11.90 17.09
CA LEU A 14 16.70 12.46 15.74
C LEU A 14 16.38 11.38 14.69
N LEU A 15 17.06 10.23 14.75
CA LEU A 15 16.81 9.10 13.84
C LEU A 15 15.40 8.53 14.02
N SER A 16 14.94 8.36 15.27
CA SER A 16 13.57 7.88 15.56
C SER A 16 12.49 8.86 15.08
N ILE A 17 12.69 10.18 15.28
CA ILE A 17 11.77 11.21 14.75
C ILE A 17 11.73 11.17 13.21
N LEU A 18 12.87 11.00 12.55
CA LEU A 18 12.93 10.85 11.09
C LEU A 18 12.23 9.58 10.58
N SER A 19 12.36 8.47 11.30
CA SER A 19 11.67 7.22 10.98
C SER A 19 10.15 7.33 11.14
N ILE A 20 9.67 7.95 12.22
CA ILE A 20 8.22 8.13 12.48
C ILE A 20 7.56 9.02 11.41
N ASN A 21 8.23 10.10 11.00
CA ASN A 21 7.68 11.02 10.00
C ASN A 21 7.57 10.41 8.59
N ARG A 22 8.42 9.44 8.24
CA ARG A 22 8.30 8.72 6.96
C ARG A 22 7.11 7.77 6.95
N THR A 23 6.86 7.08 8.05
CA THR A 23 5.72 6.16 8.16
C THR A 23 4.38 6.90 8.14
N ALA A 24 4.28 8.03 8.86
CA ALA A 24 3.02 8.79 8.93
C ALA A 24 2.58 9.40 7.59
N LYS A 25 3.52 9.82 6.73
CA LYS A 25 3.17 10.52 5.48
C LYS A 25 2.54 9.60 4.43
N CYS A 26 2.97 8.34 4.35
CA CYS A 26 2.45 7.39 3.35
C CYS A 26 1.06 6.88 3.73
N ASP A 27 0.84 6.57 5.02
CA ASP A 27 -0.46 6.12 5.53
C ASP A 27 -1.56 7.16 5.23
N ASP A 28 -1.26 8.46 5.40
CA ASP A 28 -2.22 9.53 5.15
C ASP A 28 -2.71 9.54 3.69
N GLU A 29 -1.83 9.37 2.69
CA GLU A 29 -2.20 9.42 1.27
C GLU A 29 -3.11 8.25 0.87
N GLU A 30 -2.80 7.05 1.36
CA GLU A 30 -3.52 5.82 1.07
C GLU A 30 -4.88 5.78 1.77
N GLU A 31 -4.95 6.19 3.04
CA GLU A 31 -6.20 6.33 3.77
C GLU A 31 -7.10 7.43 3.17
N ASN A 32 -6.51 8.55 2.75
CA ASN A 32 -7.24 9.62 2.06
C ASN A 32 -7.86 9.13 0.75
N LEU A 33 -7.10 8.34 -0.03
CA LEU A 33 -7.60 7.76 -1.27
C LEU A 33 -8.75 6.77 -0.99
N LEU A 34 -8.59 5.85 -0.03
CA LEU A 34 -9.65 4.90 0.32
C LEU A 34 -10.93 5.62 0.74
N ARG A 35 -10.81 6.67 1.56
CA ARG A 35 -11.94 7.52 1.98
C ARG A 35 -12.59 8.22 0.78
N GLY A 36 -11.79 8.74 -0.15
CA GLY A 36 -12.28 9.36 -1.38
C GLY A 36 -13.06 8.39 -2.26
N ILE A 37 -12.52 7.18 -2.46
CA ILE A 37 -13.18 6.10 -3.21
C ILE A 37 -14.48 5.69 -2.54
N ASN A 38 -14.51 5.56 -1.21
CA ASN A 38 -15.72 5.20 -0.48
C ASN A 38 -16.78 6.31 -0.53
N SER A 39 -16.36 7.58 -0.53
CA SER A 39 -17.28 8.70 -0.73
C SER A 39 -17.89 8.68 -2.14
N TYR A 40 -17.08 8.38 -3.15
CA TYR A 40 -17.55 8.17 -4.52
C TYR A 40 -18.55 7.00 -4.62
N ARG A 41 -18.23 5.84 -4.03
CA ARG A 41 -19.13 4.68 -3.99
C ARG A 41 -20.44 4.98 -3.26
N ALA A 42 -20.39 5.72 -2.15
CA ALA A 42 -21.58 6.15 -1.43
C ALA A 42 -22.49 7.05 -2.28
N SER A 43 -21.91 7.92 -3.13
CA SER A 43 -22.70 8.75 -4.07
C SER A 43 -23.48 7.92 -5.10
N LEU A 44 -23.09 6.66 -5.30
CA LEU A 44 -23.72 5.68 -6.18
C LEU A 44 -24.58 4.66 -5.41
N ASN A 45 -24.80 4.87 -4.10
CA ASN A 45 -25.48 3.94 -3.19
C ASN A 45 -24.80 2.55 -3.08
N LEU A 46 -23.47 2.50 -3.26
CA LEU A 46 -22.68 1.28 -3.11
C LEU A 46 -22.05 1.18 -1.72
N THR A 47 -21.86 -0.06 -1.25
CA THR A 47 -21.18 -0.34 0.01
C THR A 47 -19.73 0.13 -0.02
N ALA A 48 -19.25 0.68 1.08
CA ALA A 48 -17.85 1.03 1.25
C ALA A 48 -16.94 -0.20 1.15
N LEU A 49 -15.76 -0.02 0.55
CA LEU A 49 -14.68 -0.99 0.54
C LEU A 49 -13.99 -1.00 1.91
N THR A 50 -13.77 -2.19 2.46
CA THR A 50 -13.00 -2.39 3.68
C THR A 50 -11.51 -2.54 3.38
N LYS A 51 -10.63 -2.02 4.24
CA LYS A 51 -9.18 -2.26 4.12
C LYS A 51 -8.89 -3.77 4.17
N ASN A 52 -8.01 -4.25 3.29
CA ASN A 52 -7.58 -5.65 3.24
C ASN A 52 -6.04 -5.71 3.20
N GLU A 53 -5.45 -6.21 4.29
CA GLU A 53 -3.99 -6.21 4.51
C GLU A 53 -3.22 -7.08 3.49
N ASN A 54 -3.79 -8.20 3.04
CA ASN A 54 -3.13 -9.05 2.07
C ASN A 54 -3.15 -8.44 0.66
N ALA A 55 -4.23 -7.73 0.32
CA ALA A 55 -4.29 -6.93 -0.90
C ALA A 55 -3.36 -5.72 -0.84
N GLU A 56 -3.16 -5.13 0.33
CA GLU A 56 -2.21 -4.04 0.58
C GLU A 56 -0.77 -4.52 0.37
N CYS A 57 -0.41 -5.70 0.89
CA CYS A 57 0.88 -6.33 0.58
C CYS A 57 1.08 -6.51 -0.93
N LEU A 58 0.05 -6.99 -1.65
CA LEU A 58 0.16 -7.14 -3.11
C LEU A 58 0.30 -5.78 -3.81
N ALA A 59 -0.41 -4.77 -3.33
CA ALA A 59 -0.29 -3.40 -3.83
C ALA A 59 1.13 -2.86 -3.63
N GLU A 60 1.75 -3.10 -2.47
CA GLU A 60 3.13 -2.73 -2.16
C GLU A 60 4.12 -3.39 -3.14
N GLN A 61 4.00 -4.71 -3.34
CA GLN A 61 4.88 -5.42 -4.29
C GLN A 61 4.73 -4.94 -5.74
N MET A 62 3.53 -4.48 -6.10
CA MET A 62 3.27 -3.86 -7.40
C MET A 62 3.85 -2.44 -7.49
N ALA A 63 3.62 -1.61 -6.47
CA ALA A 63 4.13 -0.24 -6.38
C ALA A 63 5.67 -0.22 -6.47
N ASP A 64 6.33 -1.15 -5.77
CA ASP A 64 7.78 -1.36 -5.82
C ASP A 64 8.33 -1.60 -7.24
N GLN A 65 7.55 -2.17 -8.17
CA GLN A 65 8.00 -2.34 -9.55
C GLN A 65 8.17 -1.02 -10.27
N PHE A 66 7.41 -0.01 -9.86
CA PHE A 66 7.39 1.30 -10.47
C PHE A 66 8.37 2.28 -9.82
N LYS A 67 9.13 1.83 -8.82
CA LYS A 67 10.19 2.64 -8.18
C LYS A 67 11.13 3.25 -9.22
N ASN A 68 11.34 4.56 -9.14
CA ASN A 68 12.11 5.37 -10.11
C ASN A 68 11.56 5.38 -11.55
N GLN A 69 10.38 4.81 -11.83
CA GLN A 69 9.77 4.89 -13.16
C GLN A 69 8.98 6.20 -13.29
N PRO A 70 9.21 7.00 -14.34
CA PRO A 70 8.42 8.19 -14.58
C PRO A 70 6.99 7.83 -15.03
N CYS A 71 6.04 8.73 -14.80
CA CYS A 71 4.70 8.59 -15.37
C CYS A 71 4.74 8.63 -16.90
N THR A 72 4.08 7.68 -17.54
CA THR A 72 3.91 7.62 -19.00
C THR A 72 2.44 7.42 -19.34
N ASN A 73 2.03 7.79 -20.56
CA ASN A 73 0.65 7.64 -21.03
C ASN A 73 0.24 6.18 -21.31
N THR A 74 1.16 5.22 -21.16
CA THR A 74 0.93 3.81 -21.47
C THR A 74 0.55 2.98 -20.25
N THR A 75 0.61 3.55 -19.04
CA THR A 75 0.49 2.77 -17.81
C THR A 75 -0.57 3.35 -16.88
N GLY A 76 -1.36 2.45 -16.28
CA GLY A 76 -2.35 2.78 -15.26
C GLY A 76 -3.71 3.23 -15.79
N SER A 77 -4.30 4.23 -15.14
CA SER A 77 -5.63 4.76 -15.50
C SER A 77 -5.73 5.31 -16.93
N ASN A 78 -4.58 5.66 -17.53
CA ASN A 78 -4.46 6.16 -18.90
C ASN A 78 -4.19 5.05 -19.93
N THR A 79 -4.00 3.79 -19.51
CA THR A 79 -3.74 2.68 -20.42
C THR A 79 -4.97 2.40 -21.28
N VAL A 80 -4.77 2.14 -22.58
CA VAL A 80 -5.86 1.72 -23.47
C VAL A 80 -6.36 0.33 -23.02
N PRO A 81 -7.68 0.12 -22.85
CA PRO A 81 -8.21 -1.19 -22.48
C PRO A 81 -7.68 -2.30 -23.38
N GLY A 82 -7.18 -3.39 -22.79
CA GLY A 82 -6.56 -4.52 -23.51
C GLY A 82 -5.07 -4.35 -23.78
N THR A 83 -4.45 -3.24 -23.36
CA THR A 83 -3.00 -3.01 -23.42
C THR A 83 -2.37 -2.91 -22.03
N GLU A 84 -3.08 -3.38 -21.00
CA GLU A 84 -2.60 -3.39 -19.62
C GLU A 84 -1.26 -4.14 -19.50
N PRO A 85 -0.33 -3.64 -18.69
CA PRO A 85 0.99 -4.26 -18.54
C PRO A 85 0.85 -5.67 -17.96
N VAL A 86 1.50 -6.63 -18.61
CA VAL A 86 1.63 -7.99 -18.08
C VAL A 86 2.73 -7.98 -17.01
N PHE A 87 2.34 -8.25 -15.77
CA PHE A 87 3.28 -8.34 -14.65
C PHE A 87 3.96 -9.72 -14.66
N SER A 88 5.09 -9.84 -15.37
CA SER A 88 5.86 -11.10 -15.46
C SER A 88 6.30 -11.66 -14.10
N LYS A 89 6.43 -10.79 -13.09
CA LYS A 89 6.79 -11.15 -11.71
C LYS A 89 5.60 -11.41 -10.80
N TYR A 90 4.36 -11.42 -11.32
CA TYR A 90 3.15 -11.63 -10.53
C TYR A 90 3.20 -12.85 -9.60
N PRO A 91 3.68 -14.04 -10.05
CA PRO A 91 3.81 -15.18 -9.14
C PRO A 91 4.74 -14.93 -7.94
N ASN A 92 5.79 -14.12 -8.11
CA ASN A 92 6.71 -13.78 -7.04
C ASN A 92 6.07 -12.82 -6.03
N PHE A 93 5.19 -11.91 -6.48
CA PHE A 93 4.46 -11.01 -5.59
C PHE A 93 3.47 -11.79 -4.73
N LEU A 94 2.73 -12.71 -5.35
CA LEU A 94 1.83 -13.61 -4.63
C LEU A 94 2.59 -14.43 -3.58
N ALA A 95 3.73 -15.01 -3.95
CA ALA A 95 4.56 -15.79 -3.03
C ALA A 95 5.05 -14.97 -1.83
N LYS A 96 5.50 -13.73 -2.05
CA LYS A 96 5.92 -12.82 -0.97
C LYS A 96 4.79 -12.44 -0.02
N CYS A 97 3.58 -12.28 -0.54
CA CYS A 97 2.40 -11.96 0.26
C CYS A 97 1.68 -13.22 0.79
N HIS A 98 2.25 -14.42 0.61
CA HIS A 98 1.63 -15.68 1.00
C HIS A 98 0.24 -15.91 0.40
N LEU A 99 0.01 -15.37 -0.80
CA LEU A 99 -1.23 -15.45 -1.54
C LEU A 99 -1.19 -16.56 -2.59
N ASN A 100 -2.37 -17.08 -2.93
CA ASN A 100 -2.54 -18.05 -4.00
C ASN A 100 -3.28 -17.44 -5.19
N LEU A 101 -2.94 -17.88 -6.40
CA LEU A 101 -3.62 -17.47 -7.63
C LEU A 101 -5.12 -17.79 -7.59
N THR A 102 -5.50 -18.92 -6.97
CA THR A 102 -6.90 -19.33 -6.82
C THR A 102 -7.72 -18.43 -5.91
N THR A 103 -7.07 -17.64 -5.05
CA THR A 103 -7.73 -16.73 -4.09
C THR A 103 -7.69 -15.26 -4.50
N THR A 104 -7.01 -14.96 -5.61
CA THR A 104 -6.77 -13.60 -6.11
C THR A 104 -7.32 -13.35 -7.53
N GLN A 105 -7.78 -14.41 -8.21
CA GLN A 105 -8.26 -14.38 -9.60
C GLN A 105 -9.42 -13.40 -9.84
N ASP A 106 -10.35 -13.26 -8.88
CA ASP A 106 -11.50 -12.36 -9.00
C ASP A 106 -11.19 -10.92 -8.55
N GLY A 107 -9.95 -10.68 -8.10
CA GLY A 107 -9.47 -9.35 -7.73
C GLY A 107 -9.16 -8.48 -8.94
N GLN A 108 -8.94 -7.19 -8.69
CA GLN A 108 -8.54 -6.25 -9.75
C GLN A 108 -7.40 -5.36 -9.27
N ILE A 109 -6.39 -5.19 -10.13
CA ILE A 109 -5.21 -4.36 -9.85
C ILE A 109 -5.32 -3.09 -10.68
N LEU A 110 -5.22 -1.95 -10.02
CA LEU A 110 -5.47 -0.62 -10.57
C LEU A 110 -4.27 0.31 -10.27
N PRO A 111 -3.18 0.24 -11.05
CA PRO A 111 -2.08 1.19 -10.90
C PRO A 111 -2.45 2.56 -11.46
N ALA A 112 -2.03 3.64 -10.82
CA ALA A 112 -2.12 4.99 -11.36
C ALA A 112 -0.81 5.73 -11.10
N CYS A 113 -0.42 6.60 -12.04
CA CYS A 113 0.72 7.48 -11.86
C CYS A 113 0.25 8.94 -11.83
N VAL A 114 0.54 9.63 -10.74
CA VAL A 114 0.23 11.06 -10.56
C VAL A 114 1.47 11.74 -9.98
N PRO A 115 2.06 12.70 -10.69
CA PRO A 115 3.19 13.46 -10.15
C PRO A 115 2.88 14.05 -8.78
N ASN A 116 3.72 13.75 -7.78
CA ASN A 116 3.57 14.15 -6.37
C ASN A 116 2.28 13.68 -5.69
N LEU A 117 1.58 12.67 -6.24
CA LEU A 117 0.37 12.06 -5.67
C LEU A 117 -0.68 13.08 -5.20
N VAL A 118 -0.89 14.15 -5.98
CA VAL A 118 -1.88 15.20 -5.67
C VAL A 118 -3.26 14.57 -5.44
N PRO A 119 -3.85 14.63 -4.22
CA PRO A 119 -4.97 13.77 -3.84
C PRO A 119 -6.21 13.85 -4.75
N SER A 120 -6.56 15.06 -5.21
CA SER A 120 -7.71 15.25 -6.11
C SER A 120 -7.50 14.63 -7.49
N LEU A 121 -6.27 14.71 -8.02
CA LEU A 121 -5.91 14.10 -9.29
C LEU A 121 -5.83 12.58 -9.17
N VAL A 122 -5.27 12.08 -8.07
CA VAL A 122 -5.27 10.64 -7.76
C VAL A 122 -6.69 10.11 -7.75
N LEU A 123 -7.59 10.72 -6.96
CA LEU A 123 -8.99 10.28 -6.91
C LEU A 123 -9.65 10.30 -8.29
N THR A 124 -9.42 11.37 -9.06
CA THR A 124 -9.95 11.50 -10.43
C THR A 124 -9.46 10.39 -11.35
N ASN A 125 -8.20 9.97 -11.26
CA ASN A 125 -7.65 8.86 -12.04
C ASN A 125 -8.34 7.52 -11.73
N PHE A 126 -8.94 7.36 -10.56
CA PHE A 126 -9.71 6.16 -10.22
C PHE A 126 -11.20 6.31 -10.57
N THR A 127 -11.80 7.47 -10.30
CA THR A 127 -13.26 7.66 -10.41
C THR A 127 -13.72 8.17 -11.78
N GLN A 128 -12.84 8.77 -12.58
CA GLN A 128 -13.15 9.33 -13.91
C GLN A 128 -12.34 8.67 -15.04
N SER A 129 -11.84 7.46 -14.82
CA SER A 129 -11.16 6.65 -15.83
C SER A 129 -11.90 5.34 -16.07
N GLN A 130 -11.30 4.46 -16.88
CA GLN A 130 -11.75 3.08 -17.05
C GLN A 130 -11.86 2.28 -15.75
N TYR A 131 -11.21 2.73 -14.66
CA TYR A 131 -11.29 2.07 -13.35
C TYR A 131 -12.62 2.27 -12.64
N SER A 132 -13.38 3.30 -13.02
CA SER A 132 -14.73 3.53 -12.50
C SER A 132 -15.64 2.32 -12.70
N LYS A 133 -15.48 1.56 -13.79
CA LYS A 133 -16.26 0.33 -14.03
C LYS A 133 -16.09 -0.71 -12.92
N TYR A 134 -14.90 -0.79 -12.32
CA TYR A 134 -14.62 -1.69 -11.20
C TYR A 134 -15.08 -1.08 -9.89
N LEU A 135 -14.85 0.22 -9.67
CA LEU A 135 -15.32 0.90 -8.47
C LEU A 135 -16.85 0.98 -8.37
N ASN A 136 -17.56 0.88 -9.49
CA ASN A 136 -19.02 0.88 -9.54
C ASN A 136 -19.63 -0.52 -9.43
N ASP A 137 -18.79 -1.55 -9.41
CA ASP A 137 -19.23 -2.95 -9.31
C ASP A 137 -19.46 -3.31 -7.84
N THR A 138 -20.62 -3.90 -7.57
CA THR A 138 -21.04 -4.36 -6.23
C THR A 138 -20.26 -5.58 -5.75
N LYS A 139 -19.61 -6.32 -6.65
CA LYS A 139 -18.87 -7.54 -6.28
C LYS A 139 -17.66 -7.25 -5.40
N PHE A 140 -17.06 -6.06 -5.53
CA PHE A 140 -15.88 -5.70 -4.76
C PHE A 140 -16.30 -5.19 -3.39
N THR A 141 -15.66 -5.76 -2.37
CA THR A 141 -15.99 -5.56 -0.96
C THR A 141 -14.80 -5.02 -0.16
N GLY A 142 -13.58 -5.16 -0.66
CA GLY A 142 -12.39 -4.67 0.00
C GLY A 142 -11.34 -4.08 -0.93
N ALA A 143 -10.36 -3.41 -0.35
CA ALA A 143 -9.24 -2.82 -1.06
C ALA A 143 -7.95 -2.84 -0.22
N GLY A 144 -6.84 -3.07 -0.90
CA GLY A 144 -5.50 -2.71 -0.44
C GLY A 144 -4.95 -1.59 -1.29
N ILE A 145 -4.24 -0.64 -0.69
CA ILE A 145 -3.67 0.51 -1.39
C ILE A 145 -2.21 0.61 -0.98
N SER A 146 -1.32 0.90 -1.92
CA SER A 146 0.08 1.22 -1.62
C SER A 146 0.64 2.20 -2.64
N SER A 147 1.55 3.06 -2.21
CA SER A 147 2.19 4.09 -3.02
C SER A 147 3.72 3.99 -3.03
N GLU A 148 4.33 4.31 -4.17
CA GLU A 148 5.79 4.42 -4.34
C GLU A 148 6.10 5.56 -5.33
N ASP A 149 6.87 6.56 -4.89
CA ASP A 149 7.17 7.78 -5.66
C ASP A 149 5.91 8.51 -6.17
N ASN A 150 5.62 8.41 -7.46
CA ASN A 150 4.45 9.00 -8.13
C ASN A 150 3.37 7.97 -8.44
N TRP A 151 3.59 6.72 -8.03
CA TRP A 151 2.72 5.60 -8.30
C TRP A 151 1.88 5.29 -7.09
N ILE A 152 0.63 4.91 -7.35
CA ILE A 152 -0.29 4.41 -6.35
C ILE A 152 -1.08 3.27 -6.97
N VAL A 153 -1.16 2.15 -6.25
CA VAL A 153 -1.80 0.93 -6.72
C VAL A 153 -2.96 0.63 -5.79
N VAL A 154 -4.15 0.47 -6.36
CA VAL A 154 -5.33 -0.04 -5.65
C VAL A 154 -5.56 -1.49 -6.09
N VAL A 155 -5.61 -2.41 -5.14
CA VAL A 155 -5.98 -3.81 -5.35
C VAL A 155 -7.35 -4.04 -4.74
N LEU A 156 -8.35 -4.32 -5.58
CA LEU A 156 -9.72 -4.62 -5.16
C LEU A 156 -9.88 -6.11 -4.86
N THR A 157 -10.61 -6.41 -3.79
CA THR A 157 -10.96 -7.77 -3.35
C THR A 157 -12.47 -7.98 -3.36
N ALA A 158 -12.90 -9.24 -3.42
CA ALA A 158 -14.29 -9.64 -3.47
C ALA A 158 -14.57 -10.73 -2.43
N ASN A 159 -15.82 -10.86 -1.98
CA ASN A 159 -16.20 -11.90 -1.04
C ASN A 159 -16.52 -13.24 -1.74
N THR A 160 -15.72 -13.59 -2.75
CA THR A 160 -15.77 -14.87 -3.48
C THR A 160 -14.56 -15.72 -3.09
N SER A 161 -14.62 -17.04 -3.29
CA SER A 161 -13.44 -17.89 -3.09
C SER A 161 -12.25 -17.43 -3.93
N GLY A 162 -12.53 -16.95 -5.15
CA GLY A 162 -11.55 -16.44 -6.11
C GLY A 162 -10.99 -15.05 -5.81
N GLY A 163 -11.60 -14.28 -4.91
CA GLY A 163 -11.25 -12.88 -4.67
C GLY A 163 -11.06 -12.52 -3.20
N SER A 164 -10.96 -13.52 -2.32
CA SER A 164 -10.91 -13.35 -0.87
C SER A 164 -9.55 -12.92 -0.32
N PHE A 165 -8.46 -13.15 -1.08
CA PHE A 165 -7.08 -12.85 -0.66
C PHE A 165 -6.71 -13.47 0.70
N VAL A 166 -7.21 -14.68 0.97
CA VAL A 166 -6.86 -15.43 2.17
C VAL A 166 -5.49 -16.09 1.99
N ASN A 167 -4.63 -15.97 3.00
CA ASN A 167 -3.28 -16.52 2.94
C ASN A 167 -3.29 -18.05 3.01
N ASP A 168 -2.35 -18.68 2.30
CA ASP A 168 -2.33 -20.14 2.14
C ASP A 168 -2.04 -20.87 3.46
N LYS A 169 -1.32 -20.23 4.42
CA LYS A 169 -1.21 -20.64 5.82
C LYS A 169 -0.91 -19.42 6.70
N SER A 170 -1.63 -19.31 7.82
CA SER A 170 -1.54 -18.23 8.80
C SER A 170 -0.13 -18.06 9.39
N ALA A 171 0.58 -17.02 8.96
CA ALA A 171 1.50 -16.28 9.80
C ALA A 171 1.27 -14.81 9.48
N GLY A 172 0.49 -14.13 10.32
CA GLY A 172 0.29 -12.69 10.19
C GLY A 172 1.64 -12.00 10.26
N LEU A 173 2.04 -11.35 9.17
CA LEU A 173 3.16 -10.44 9.18
C LEU A 173 2.70 -9.16 9.87
N VAL A 174 2.69 -9.18 11.21
CA VAL A 174 2.88 -7.93 11.94
C VAL A 174 4.22 -7.39 11.45
N SER A 175 4.21 -6.20 10.85
CA SER A 175 5.40 -5.49 10.37
C SER A 175 6.48 -5.53 11.45
N THR A 176 7.38 -6.49 11.32
CA THR A 176 8.31 -6.86 12.38
C THR A 176 9.48 -5.88 12.39
N PHE A 177 9.65 -5.11 11.31
CA PHE A 177 10.65 -4.06 11.20
C PHE A 177 10.41 -2.97 12.25
N GLY A 178 9.19 -2.45 12.39
CA GLY A 178 8.88 -1.44 13.40
C GLY A 178 9.15 -1.92 14.83
N LEU A 179 8.73 -3.14 15.17
CA LEU A 179 8.95 -3.76 16.48
C LEU A 179 10.43 -4.09 16.75
N ILE A 180 11.17 -4.59 15.76
CA ILE A 180 12.59 -4.92 15.91
C ILE A 180 13.41 -3.64 16.11
N TYR A 181 13.15 -2.59 15.34
CA TYR A 181 13.82 -1.30 15.53
C TYR A 181 13.49 -0.69 16.90
N TYR A 182 12.23 -0.79 17.35
CA TYR A 182 11.82 -0.30 18.68
C TYR A 182 12.47 -1.10 19.82
N CYS A 183 12.53 -2.42 19.71
CA CYS A 183 13.20 -3.29 20.69
C CYS A 183 14.71 -3.03 20.74
N LEU A 184 15.39 -2.91 19.59
CA LEU A 184 16.81 -2.59 19.54
C LEU A 184 17.09 -1.19 20.13
N PHE A 185 16.20 -0.23 19.89
CA PHE A 185 16.28 1.11 20.48
C PHE A 185 16.18 1.07 22.01
N LEU A 186 15.23 0.30 22.57
CA LEU A 186 15.06 0.14 24.02
C LEU A 186 16.27 -0.54 24.67
N VAL A 187 16.82 -1.58 24.03
CA VAL A 187 18.00 -2.30 24.53
C VAL A 187 19.24 -1.40 24.54
N MET A 188 19.49 -0.65 23.46
CA MET A 188 20.62 0.29 23.41
C MET A 188 20.48 1.44 24.40
N SER A 189 19.26 1.91 24.62
CA SER A 189 18.98 2.95 25.63
C SER A 189 19.25 2.44 27.05
N PHE A 190 18.86 1.20 27.37
CA PHE A 190 19.11 0.60 28.67
C PHE A 190 20.61 0.46 28.98
N PHE A 191 21.41 -0.02 28.02
CA PHE A 191 22.87 -0.13 28.21
C PHE A 191 23.56 1.22 28.39
N LEU A 192 23.05 2.29 27.75
CA LEU A 192 23.58 3.65 27.85
C LEU A 192 23.11 4.42 29.11
N LEU A 193 22.07 3.95 29.80
CA LEU A 193 21.61 4.49 31.09
C LEU A 193 22.20 3.73 32.29
N ALA A 194 22.53 2.44 32.11
CA ALA A 194 23.04 1.56 33.18
C ALA A 194 24.57 1.55 33.35
N SER A 195 25.33 2.26 32.51
CA SER A 195 26.80 2.38 32.58
C SER A 195 27.25 3.83 32.76
#